data_AF-A0A9D5G571-F1
#
_entry.id   AF-A0A9D5G571-F1
#
_cell.length_a   1.000
_cell.length_b   1.000
_cell.length_c   1.000
_cell.angle_alpha   90.00
_cell.angle_beta   90.00
_cell.angle_gamma   90.00
#
_symmetry.space_group_name_H-M   'P 1'
#
loop_
_entity.id
_entity.type
_entity.pdbx_description
1 polymer ?
#
loop_
_entity_poly.entity_id
_entity_poly.type
_entity_poly.pdbx_seq_one_letter_code
_entity_poly.pdbx_strand_id
1 'polypeptide(L)'
;MLPVLIVGGVLTAFIVNRFAREAKGHGVPEVMAAVAMEGGVMRPRVIAVKSVASATCIGFGGSCGREWPIVQIGSTIGSVPGQLVRAPTPIIRTLVACGAAAGISATFNAPIGGVLFASEVILGDFAPRSFATIVVSSVVAAVIGRAHFGNHPSFTASAFYLVSLRS
;
A
#
# COMPACT_ATOMS: atom_id res chain seq x y z
N MET A 1 -20.04 -3.95 -22.62
CA MET A 1 -19.05 -4.23 -21.55
C MET A 1 -17.62 -4.26 -22.08
N LEU A 2 -17.29 -5.05 -23.10
CA LEU A 2 -15.93 -5.09 -23.67
C LEU A 2 -15.34 -3.73 -24.08
N PRO A 3 -16.09 -2.83 -24.76
CA PRO A 3 -15.54 -1.54 -25.20
C PRO A 3 -15.14 -0.63 -24.03
N VAL A 4 -15.90 -0.68 -22.93
CA VAL A 4 -15.65 0.11 -21.72
C VAL A 4 -14.34 -0.35 -21.05
N LEU A 5 -14.13 -1.66 -20.95
CA LEU A 5 -12.89 -2.24 -20.42
C LEU A 5 -11.67 -1.87 -21.27
N ILE A 6 -11.81 -1.88 -22.60
CA ILE A 6 -10.74 -1.49 -23.54
C ILE A 6 -10.39 -0.02 -23.33
N VAL A 7 -11.38 0.87 -23.29
CA VAL A 7 -11.15 2.31 -23.06
C VAL A 7 -10.49 2.55 -21.70
N GLY A 8 -10.99 1.91 -20.64
CA GLY A 8 -10.40 2.02 -19.29
C GLY A 8 -8.95 1.54 -19.24
N GLY A 9 -8.65 0.42 -19.92
CA GLY A 9 -7.30 -0.12 -20.03
C GLY A 9 -6.35 0.80 -20.80
N VAL A 10 -6.80 1.32 -21.95
CA VAL A 10 -6.02 2.27 -22.76
C VAL A 10 -5.74 3.57 -22.00
N LEU A 11 -6.75 4.14 -21.34
CA LEU A 11 -6.59 5.34 -20.52
C LEU A 11 -5.62 5.11 -19.36
N THR A 12 -5.79 4.02 -18.62
CA THR A 12 -4.89 3.65 -17.51
C THR A 12 -3.45 3.49 -18.01
N ALA A 13 -3.26 2.78 -19.12
CA ALA A 13 -1.96 2.59 -19.75
C ALA A 13 -1.35 3.91 -20.23
N PHE A 14 -2.15 4.80 -20.81
CA PHE A 14 -1.73 6.12 -21.25
C PHE A 14 -1.25 6.98 -20.07
N ILE A 15 -2.04 7.07 -19.00
CA ILE A 15 -1.71 7.82 -17.79
C ILE A 15 -0.38 7.34 -17.20
N VAL A 16 -0.23 6.03 -17.00
CA VAL A 16 0.99 5.46 -16.41
C VAL A 16 2.19 5.64 -17.33
N ASN A 17 2.07 5.32 -18.63
CA ASN A 17 3.19 5.45 -19.55
C ASN A 17 3.66 6.90 -19.76
N ARG A 18 2.74 7.87 -19.68
CA ARG A 18 3.04 9.28 -19.95
C ARG A 18 3.55 10.04 -18.74
N PHE A 19 3.06 9.75 -17.54
CA PHE A 19 3.32 10.57 -16.35
C PHE A 19 4.26 9.91 -15.32
N ALA A 20 4.15 8.61 -15.08
CA ALA A 20 5.05 7.89 -14.18
C ALA A 20 5.15 6.41 -14.57
N ARG A 21 6.21 6.04 -15.28
CA ARG A 21 6.46 4.66 -15.70
C ARG A 21 6.68 3.73 -14.51
N GLU A 22 7.17 4.26 -13.40
CA GLU A 22 7.33 3.57 -12.12
C GLU A 22 5.99 3.27 -11.42
N ALA A 23 4.86 3.82 -11.88
CA ALA A 23 3.52 3.50 -11.37
C ALA A 23 2.90 2.26 -12.04
N LYS A 24 3.66 1.53 -12.87
CA LYS A 24 3.23 0.28 -13.51
C LYS A 24 2.94 -0.82 -12.48
N GLY A 25 2.19 -1.83 -12.92
CA GLY A 25 1.95 -3.04 -12.15
C GLY A 25 1.31 -2.82 -10.78
N HIS A 26 1.58 -3.74 -9.86
CA HIS A 26 1.03 -3.75 -8.51
C HIS A 26 1.63 -2.67 -7.61
N GLY A 27 2.90 -2.30 -7.81
CA GLY A 27 3.59 -1.27 -7.02
C GLY A 27 4.43 -1.82 -5.86
N VAL A 28 4.16 -3.03 -5.36
CA VAL A 28 4.95 -3.64 -4.27
C VAL A 28 6.39 -3.93 -4.70
N PRO A 29 6.65 -4.57 -5.87
CA PRO A 29 8.02 -4.78 -6.33
C PRO A 29 8.80 -3.47 -6.49
N GLU A 30 8.14 -2.41 -6.94
CA GLU A 30 8.73 -1.08 -7.07
C GLU A 30 9.10 -0.46 -5.71
N VAL A 31 8.27 -0.65 -4.67
CA VAL A 31 8.61 -0.23 -3.30
C VAL A 31 9.80 -1.04 -2.78
N MET A 32 9.79 -2.36 -2.94
CA MET A 32 10.88 -3.23 -2.50
C MET A 32 12.20 -2.85 -3.19
N ALA A 33 12.16 -2.61 -4.50
CA ALA A 33 13.31 -2.14 -5.27
C ALA A 33 13.79 -0.77 -4.78
N ALA A 34 12.89 0.17 -4.50
CA ALA A 34 13.26 1.48 -3.96
C ALA A 34 13.92 1.36 -2.58
N VAL A 35 13.40 0.51 -1.69
CA VAL A 35 13.99 0.26 -0.37
C VAL A 35 15.38 -0.39 -0.52
N ALA A 36 15.49 -1.44 -1.31
CA ALA A 36 16.74 -2.20 -1.48
C ALA A 36 17.83 -1.39 -2.20
N MET A 37 17.50 -0.75 -3.32
CA MET A 37 18.47 -0.18 -4.27
C MET A 37 18.58 1.35 -4.19
N GLU A 38 17.50 2.05 -3.82
CA GLU A 38 17.43 3.53 -3.86
C GLU A 38 17.35 4.16 -2.46
N GLY A 39 17.58 3.36 -1.40
CA GLY A 39 17.53 3.85 -0.03
C GLY A 39 16.13 4.28 0.45
N GLY A 40 15.09 3.82 -0.22
CA GLY A 40 13.69 4.17 0.06
C GLY A 40 13.25 5.49 -0.57
N VAL A 41 14.06 6.10 -1.44
CA VAL A 41 13.69 7.33 -2.16
C VAL A 41 12.62 7.00 -3.21
N MET A 42 11.48 7.69 -3.14
CA MET A 42 10.36 7.50 -4.07
C MET A 42 9.88 8.84 -4.61
N ARG A 43 9.53 8.90 -5.89
CA ARG A 43 9.14 10.14 -6.57
C ARG A 43 7.72 10.56 -6.15
N PRO A 44 7.49 11.80 -5.65
CA PRO A 44 6.17 12.25 -5.18
C PRO A 44 5.04 12.12 -6.23
N ARG A 45 5.38 12.28 -7.52
CA ARG A 45 4.43 12.16 -8.64
C ARG A 45 3.71 10.81 -8.69
N VAL A 46 4.30 9.75 -8.12
CA VAL A 46 3.69 8.41 -8.09
C VAL A 46 2.37 8.43 -7.32
N ILE A 47 2.25 9.27 -6.29
CA ILE A 47 1.02 9.42 -5.48
C ILE A 47 -0.16 9.76 -6.40
N ALA A 48 -0.04 10.83 -7.18
CA ALA A 48 -1.10 11.29 -8.07
C ALA A 48 -1.35 10.29 -9.21
N VAL A 49 -0.29 9.84 -9.89
CA VAL A 49 -0.43 8.97 -11.07
C VAL A 49 -1.03 7.61 -10.69
N LYS A 50 -0.55 6.98 -9.61
CA LYS A 50 -1.04 5.66 -9.18
C LYS A 50 -2.49 5.75 -8.70
N SER A 51 -2.85 6.82 -7.99
CA SER A 51 -4.23 7.04 -7.53
C SER A 51 -5.19 7.19 -8.71
N VAL A 52 -4.86 8.05 -9.68
CA VAL A 52 -5.71 8.28 -10.86
C VAL A 52 -5.78 7.01 -11.73
N ALA A 53 -4.65 6.34 -11.96
CA ALA A 53 -4.61 5.09 -12.73
C ALA A 53 -5.46 3.98 -12.08
N SER A 54 -5.35 3.80 -10.76
CA SER A 54 -6.14 2.81 -10.02
C SER A 54 -7.64 3.16 -10.03
N ALA A 55 -7.99 4.42 -9.77
CA ALA A 55 -9.38 4.89 -9.83
C ALA A 55 -9.98 4.71 -11.22
N THR A 56 -9.20 4.95 -12.28
CA THR A 56 -9.63 4.74 -13.67
C THR A 56 -9.85 3.26 -13.95
N CYS A 57 -8.89 2.39 -13.62
CA CYS A 57 -9.06 0.94 -13.83
C CYS A 57 -10.31 0.41 -13.11
N ILE A 58 -10.50 0.77 -11.84
CA ILE A 58 -11.64 0.34 -11.03
C ILE A 58 -12.96 0.92 -11.56
N GLY A 59 -12.98 2.22 -11.89
CA GLY A 59 -14.18 2.91 -12.37
C GLY A 59 -14.71 2.37 -13.69
N PHE A 60 -13.83 1.85 -14.55
CA PHE A 60 -14.22 1.20 -15.81
C PHE A 60 -14.53 -0.30 -15.65
N GLY A 61 -14.49 -0.85 -14.43
CA GLY A 61 -14.80 -2.25 -14.14
C GLY A 61 -13.65 -3.22 -14.38
N GLY A 62 -12.41 -2.72 -14.41
CA GLY A 62 -11.21 -3.56 -14.52
C GLY A 62 -10.97 -4.38 -13.25
N SER A 63 -10.24 -5.49 -13.37
CA SER A 63 -9.92 -6.42 -12.28
C SER A 63 -8.86 -5.89 -11.29
N CYS A 64 -8.55 -4.59 -11.30
CA CYS A 64 -7.56 -4.00 -10.42
C CYS A 64 -8.12 -3.83 -9.00
N GLY A 65 -7.47 -4.39 -7.99
CA GLY A 65 -7.76 -4.09 -6.59
C GLY A 65 -7.16 -2.74 -6.12
N ARG A 66 -7.71 -2.16 -5.06
CA ARG A 66 -7.12 -0.99 -4.35
C ARG A 66 -5.90 -1.37 -3.48
N GLU A 67 -5.81 -2.66 -3.20
CA GLU A 67 -4.93 -3.34 -2.25
C GLU A 67 -3.44 -3.08 -2.46
N TRP A 68 -2.99 -3.18 -3.71
CA TRP A 68 -1.58 -3.06 -4.07
C TRP A 68 -1.18 -1.63 -4.43
N PRO A 69 -2.00 -0.85 -5.15
CA PRO A 69 -1.76 0.58 -5.35
C PRO A 69 -1.56 1.35 -4.04
N ILE A 70 -2.33 1.05 -2.98
CA ILE A 70 -2.22 1.79 -1.72
C ILE A 70 -0.86 1.58 -1.03
N VAL A 71 -0.22 0.42 -1.20
CA VAL A 71 1.12 0.18 -0.67
C VAL A 71 2.13 1.15 -1.28
N GLN A 72 2.13 1.28 -2.60
CA GLN A 72 3.06 2.17 -3.30
C GLN A 72 2.75 3.66 -3.02
N ILE A 73 1.47 4.02 -2.95
CA ILE A 73 1.04 5.38 -2.62
C ILE A 73 1.46 5.73 -1.18
N GLY A 74 1.11 4.90 -0.20
CA GLY A 74 1.44 5.10 1.20
C GLY A 74 2.95 5.14 1.44
N SER A 75 3.70 4.22 0.83
CA SER A 75 5.17 4.20 0.84
C SER A 75 5.77 5.50 0.30
N THR A 76 5.24 6.00 -0.81
CA THR A 76 5.71 7.27 -1.38
C THR A 76 5.41 8.42 -0.44
N ILE A 77 4.20 8.49 0.13
CA ILE A 77 3.83 9.51 1.12
C ILE A 77 4.78 9.48 2.33
N GLY A 78 5.14 8.29 2.82
CA GLY A 78 6.12 8.14 3.90
C GLY A 78 7.54 8.55 3.49
N SER A 79 7.95 8.27 2.26
CA SER A 79 9.28 8.62 1.73
C SER A 79 9.50 10.13 1.63
N VAL A 80 8.49 10.91 1.22
CA VAL A 80 8.64 12.34 0.91
C VAL A 80 9.16 13.16 2.10
N PRO A 81 8.57 13.10 3.32
CA PRO A 81 9.08 13.83 4.48
C PRO A 81 10.56 13.54 4.78
N GLY A 82 10.97 12.28 4.69
CA GLY A 82 12.36 11.87 4.91
C GLY A 82 13.32 12.46 3.87
N GLN A 83 12.90 12.55 2.60
CA GLN A 83 13.68 13.21 1.56
C GLN A 83 13.77 14.72 1.76
N LEU A 84 12.67 15.38 2.15
CA LEU A 84 12.62 16.82 2.36
C LEU A 84 13.60 17.28 3.44
N VAL A 85 13.69 16.53 4.54
CA VAL A 85 14.63 16.82 5.64
C VAL A 85 16.01 16.19 5.43
N ARG A 86 16.24 15.53 4.30
CA ARG A 86 17.49 14.81 3.96
C ARG A 86 17.91 13.81 5.04
N ALA A 87 16.93 13.05 5.54
CA ALA A 87 17.16 12.05 6.56
C ALA A 87 18.10 10.93 6.08
N PRO A 88 18.86 10.30 6.99
CA PRO A 88 19.61 9.08 6.70
C PRO A 88 18.74 7.97 6.09
N THR A 89 19.33 7.18 5.19
CA THR A 89 18.67 6.06 4.50
C THR A 89 17.87 5.13 5.42
N PRO A 90 18.36 4.68 6.59
CA PRO A 90 17.57 3.82 7.48
C PRO A 90 16.27 4.47 7.97
N ILE A 91 16.26 5.79 8.14
CA ILE A 91 15.08 6.55 8.55
C ILE A 91 14.09 6.64 7.38
N ILE A 92 14.56 6.95 6.16
CA ILE A 92 13.69 6.99 4.98
C ILE A 92 13.04 5.63 4.73
N ARG A 93 13.81 4.53 4.81
CA ARG A 93 13.28 3.16 4.70
C ARG A 93 12.21 2.86 5.75
N THR A 94 12.43 3.28 6.99
CA THR A 94 11.44 3.13 8.07
C THR A 94 10.18 3.94 7.77
N LEU A 95 10.30 5.18 7.28
CA LEU A 95 9.15 6.00 6.92
C LEU A 95 8.36 5.43 5.73
N VAL A 96 9.05 4.85 4.74
CA VAL A 96 8.43 4.08 3.65
C VAL A 96 7.61 2.92 4.21
N ALA A 97 8.19 2.13 5.12
CA ALA A 97 7.49 1.01 5.76
C ALA A 97 6.29 1.47 6.59
N CYS A 98 6.41 2.57 7.35
CA CYS A 98 5.29 3.19 8.07
C CYS A 98 4.16 3.57 7.10
N GLY A 99 4.50 4.21 5.98
CA GLY A 99 3.53 4.58 4.94
C GLY A 99 2.83 3.38 4.31
N ALA A 100 3.58 2.31 4.02
CA ALA A 100 3.02 1.03 3.53
C ALA A 100 2.04 0.42 4.54
N ALA A 101 2.46 0.31 5.80
CA ALA A 101 1.65 -0.24 6.88
C ALA A 101 0.37 0.58 7.11
N ALA A 102 0.49 1.91 7.13
CA ALA A 102 -0.63 2.83 7.25
C ALA A 102 -1.65 2.64 6.12
N GLY A 103 -1.18 2.57 4.87
CA GLY A 103 -2.04 2.37 3.70
C GLY A 103 -2.84 1.07 3.78
N ILE A 104 -2.18 -0.05 4.13
CA ILE A 104 -2.85 -1.34 4.31
C ILE A 104 -3.84 -1.28 5.46
N SER A 105 -3.42 -0.75 6.60
CA SER A 105 -4.24 -0.71 7.83
C SER A 105 -5.52 0.10 7.63
N ALA A 106 -5.43 1.25 6.96
CA ALA A 106 -6.58 2.09 6.63
C ALA A 106 -7.51 1.43 5.59
N THR A 107 -6.97 0.69 4.62
CA THR A 107 -7.76 0.08 3.54
C THR A 107 -8.51 -1.17 3.99
N PHE A 108 -7.88 -1.99 4.83
CA PHE A 108 -8.38 -3.31 5.20
C PHE A 108 -8.85 -3.43 6.65
N ASN A 109 -8.76 -2.34 7.42
CA ASN A 109 -9.00 -2.38 8.86
C ASN A 109 -8.17 -3.46 9.58
N ALA A 110 -6.96 -3.72 9.07
CA ALA A 110 -6.09 -4.84 9.47
C ALA A 110 -4.72 -4.33 9.95
N PRO A 111 -4.65 -3.67 11.13
CA PRO A 111 -3.40 -3.06 11.60
C PRO A 111 -2.26 -4.08 11.77
N ILE A 112 -2.52 -5.22 12.39
CA ILE A 112 -1.50 -6.26 12.60
C ILE A 112 -0.96 -6.76 11.25
N GLY A 113 -1.84 -7.01 10.27
CA GLY A 113 -1.43 -7.43 8.93
C GLY A 113 -0.60 -6.36 8.20
N GLY A 114 -0.96 -5.09 8.34
CA GLY A 114 -0.18 -3.98 7.77
C GLY A 114 1.22 -3.85 8.36
N VAL A 115 1.35 -4.04 9.68
CA VAL A 115 2.67 -4.04 10.36
C VAL A 115 3.53 -5.19 9.85
N LEU A 116 3.01 -6.42 9.89
CA LEU A 116 3.77 -7.61 9.49
C LEU A 116 4.19 -7.53 8.02
N PHE A 117 3.29 -7.10 7.14
CA PHE A 117 3.62 -6.90 5.73
C PHE A 117 4.75 -5.87 5.55
N ALA A 118 4.70 -4.74 6.26
CA ALA A 118 5.74 -3.73 6.14
C ALA A 118 7.09 -4.18 6.72
N SER A 119 7.10 -4.93 7.82
CA SER A 119 8.34 -5.45 8.40
C SER A 119 8.94 -6.59 7.57
N GLU A 120 8.13 -7.56 7.15
CA GLU A 120 8.62 -8.78 6.50
C GLU A 120 8.83 -8.60 4.99
N VAL A 121 7.89 -7.95 4.29
CA VAL A 121 7.92 -7.86 2.83
C VAL A 121 8.66 -6.61 2.36
N ILE A 122 8.44 -5.46 3.02
CA ILE A 122 9.01 -4.19 2.56
C ILE A 122 10.43 -3.97 3.09
N LEU A 123 10.66 -4.17 4.39
CA LEU A 123 11.99 -4.00 4.99
C LEU A 123 12.84 -5.27 4.94
N GLY A 124 12.24 -6.44 5.17
CA GLY A 124 12.95 -7.72 5.22
C GLY A 124 13.91 -7.85 6.40
N ASP A 125 13.87 -6.93 7.37
CA ASP A 125 14.69 -6.96 8.58
C ASP A 125 13.93 -6.38 9.79
N PHE A 126 14.05 -7.04 10.93
CA PHE A 126 13.34 -6.71 12.17
C PHE A 126 14.20 -5.85 13.09
N ALA A 127 14.36 -4.57 12.74
CA ALA A 127 14.93 -3.59 13.66
C ALA A 127 13.88 -3.17 14.72
N PRO A 128 14.11 -3.37 16.03
CA PRO A 128 13.11 -3.11 17.07
C PRO A 128 12.58 -1.67 17.09
N ARG A 129 13.47 -0.70 16.79
CA ARG A 129 13.12 0.72 16.74
C ARG A 129 12.18 1.06 15.58
N SER A 130 12.43 0.46 14.41
CA SER A 130 11.57 0.64 13.22
C SER A 130 10.22 -0.04 13.42
N PHE A 131 10.21 -1.22 14.05
CA PHE A 131 8.98 -1.96 14.33
C PHE A 131 7.99 -1.14 15.17
N ALA A 132 8.44 -0.54 16.27
CA ALA A 132 7.58 0.29 17.13
C ALA A 132 6.93 1.45 16.36
N THR A 133 7.70 2.16 15.50
CA THR A 133 7.16 3.26 14.70
C THR A 133 6.16 2.79 13.63
N ILE A 134 6.39 1.62 13.03
CA ILE A 134 5.48 1.02 12.05
C ILE A 134 4.16 0.65 12.73
N VAL A 135 4.21 0.06 13.93
CA VAL A 135 3.01 -0.26 14.74
C VAL A 135 2.20 1.00 15.03
N VAL A 136 2.83 2.06 15.53
CA VAL A 136 2.13 3.31 15.83
C VAL A 136 1.47 3.88 14.57
N SER A 137 2.20 3.94 13.45
CA SER A 137 1.68 4.45 12.19
C SER A 137 0.48 3.64 11.68
N SER A 138 0.58 2.31 11.72
CA SER A 138 -0.49 1.38 11.35
C SER A 138 -1.74 1.56 12.22
N VAL A 139 -1.59 1.62 13.54
CA VAL A 139 -2.72 1.78 14.47
C VAL A 139 -3.40 3.12 14.27
N VAL A 140 -2.64 4.21 14.15
CA VAL A 140 -3.21 5.55 13.90
C VAL A 140 -3.98 5.56 12.58
N ALA A 141 -3.43 4.98 11.52
CA ALA A 141 -4.12 4.89 10.23
C ALA A 141 -5.39 4.03 10.31
N ALA A 142 -5.39 2.94 11.07
CA ALA A 142 -6.59 2.13 11.30
C ALA A 142 -7.66 2.90 12.08
N VAL A 143 -7.28 3.69 13.10
CA VAL A 143 -8.21 4.53 13.86
C VAL A 143 -8.84 5.59 12.96
N ILE A 144 -8.03 6.29 12.17
CA ILE A 144 -8.53 7.29 11.18
C ILE A 144 -9.42 6.60 10.15
N GLY A 145 -9.01 5.44 9.63
CA GLY A 145 -9.80 4.65 8.69
C GLY A 145 -11.17 4.27 9.27
N ARG A 146 -11.21 3.79 10.51
CA ARG A 146 -12.48 3.47 11.20
C ARG A 146 -13.36 4.69 11.43
N ALA A 147 -12.77 5.84 11.73
CA ALA A 147 -13.52 7.08 11.93
C ALA A 147 -14.24 7.54 10.66
N HIS A 148 -13.65 7.31 9.47
CA HIS A 148 -14.23 7.72 8.20
C HIS A 148 -15.05 6.64 7.48
N PHE A 149 -14.63 5.37 7.56
CA PHE A 149 -15.22 4.26 6.80
C PHE A 149 -16.03 3.29 7.67
N GLY A 150 -16.08 3.51 8.99
CA GLY A 150 -16.74 2.62 9.95
C GLY A 150 -15.86 1.47 10.41
N ASN A 151 -16.29 0.78 11.47
CA ASN A 151 -15.54 -0.32 12.09
C ASN A 151 -16.15 -1.68 11.73
N HIS A 152 -16.01 -2.06 10.47
CA HIS A 152 -16.40 -3.39 9.98
C HIS A 152 -15.21 -4.06 9.31
N PRO A 153 -15.09 -5.40 9.39
CA PRO A 153 -14.11 -6.12 8.61
C PRO A 153 -14.45 -6.01 7.12
N SER A 154 -13.44 -5.88 6.26
CA SER A 154 -13.64 -5.82 4.79
C SER A 154 -14.25 -7.12 4.24
N PHE A 155 -14.11 -8.23 4.97
CA PHE A 155 -14.65 -9.53 4.62
C PHE A 155 -15.38 -10.15 5.81
N THR A 156 -16.64 -10.51 5.61
CA THR A 156 -17.43 -11.33 6.56
C THR A 156 -17.35 -12.78 6.15
N ALA A 157 -16.60 -13.58 6.91
CA ALA A 157 -16.58 -15.03 6.76
C ALA A 157 -17.71 -15.67 7.59
N SER A 158 -18.30 -16.75 7.08
CA SER A 158 -19.23 -17.60 7.85
C SER A 158 -18.51 -18.24 9.03
N ALA A 159 -19.22 -18.42 10.14
CA ALA A 159 -18.67 -19.09 11.30
C ALA A 159 -18.37 -20.57 10.97
N PHE A 160 -17.12 -20.97 11.12
CA PHE A 160 -16.71 -22.37 11.00
C PHE A 160 -16.64 -22.98 12.40
N TYR A 161 -17.35 -24.08 12.59
CA TYR A 161 -17.30 -24.88 13.81
C TYR A 161 -16.33 -26.04 13.61
N LEU A 162 -15.38 -26.19 14.53
CA LEU A 162 -14.52 -27.37 14.57
C LEU A 162 -15.39 -28.59 14.91
N VAL A 163 -15.61 -29.46 13.94
CA VAL A 163 -16.22 -30.77 14.17
C VAL A 163 -15.10 -31.75 14.48
N SER A 164 -15.06 -32.26 15.71
CA SER A 164 -14.16 -33.36 16.08
C SER A 164 -14.66 -34.64 15.41
N LEU A 165 -13.89 -35.18 14.46
CA LEU A 165 -14.09 -36.53 13.95
C LEU A 165 -13.63 -37.51 15.04
N ARG A 166 -14.53 -37.90 15.94
CA ARG A 166 -14.33 -39.09 16.77
C ARG A 166 -14.47 -40.32 15.87
N SER A 167 -13.34 -40.95 15.56
CA SER A 167 -13.25 -42.37 15.16
C SER A 167 -13.28 -43.24 16.40
#